data_AF-M3X174-F1
#
_entry.id   AF-M3X174-F1
#
_cell.length_a   1.000
_cell.length_b   1.000
_cell.length_c   1.000
_cell.angle_alpha   90.00
_cell.angle_beta   90.00
_cell.angle_gamma   90.00
#
_symmetry.space_group_name_H-M   'P 1'
#
loop_
_entity.id
_entity.type
_entity.pdbx_description
1 polymer ?
#
loop_
_entity_poly.entity_id
_entity_poly.type
_entity_poly.pdbx_seq_one_letter_code
_entity_poly.pdbx_strand_id
1 'polypeptide(L)'
;MGKFMKPGKVMLVLASHCSRCKAVIMKNVDDDTSDCPYSHALVARIDRYPCKVTSCHGKEGNHQEVKDQVFCEIVAKVNFQERYRTGKNKWFFQELRF
;
A
#
# COMPACT_ATOMS: atom_id res chain seq x y z
N MET A 1 -20.29 -8.86 -16.63
CA MET A 1 -19.27 -9.09 -15.58
C MET A 1 -18.18 -8.04 -15.72
N GLY A 2 -17.95 -7.19 -14.72
CA GLY A 2 -17.01 -6.06 -14.83
C GLY A 2 -15.57 -6.45 -14.49
N LYS A 3 -14.59 -5.68 -15.02
CA LYS A 3 -13.17 -5.87 -14.72
C LYS A 3 -12.91 -5.88 -13.20
N PHE A 4 -12.23 -6.92 -12.72
CA PHE A 4 -11.89 -7.04 -11.30
C PHE A 4 -10.76 -6.09 -10.92
N MET A 5 -9.78 -5.88 -11.79
CA MET A 5 -8.69 -4.91 -11.59
C MET A 5 -9.22 -3.50 -11.81
N LYS A 6 -9.58 -2.84 -10.70
CA LYS A 6 -10.00 -1.43 -10.68
C LYS A 6 -9.09 -0.66 -9.71
N PRO A 7 -8.78 0.61 -10.00
CA PRO A 7 -8.00 1.43 -9.08
C PRO A 7 -8.69 1.54 -7.71
N GLY A 8 -7.90 1.60 -6.65
CA GLY A 8 -8.37 1.68 -5.26
C GLY A 8 -8.68 0.34 -4.60
N LYS A 9 -8.67 -0.78 -5.34
CA LYS A 9 -8.80 -2.12 -4.76
C LYS A 9 -7.51 -2.56 -4.08
N VAL A 10 -7.69 -3.32 -3.00
CA VAL A 10 -6.61 -3.93 -2.23
C VAL A 10 -6.28 -5.30 -2.82
N MET A 11 -4.99 -5.58 -2.99
CA MET A 11 -4.46 -6.87 -3.42
C MET A 11 -3.33 -7.33 -2.49
N LEU A 12 -3.07 -8.63 -2.51
CA LEU A 12 -1.91 -9.25 -1.89
C LEU A 12 -0.94 -9.66 -3.00
N VAL A 13 0.33 -9.29 -2.87
CA VAL A 13 1.37 -9.73 -3.81
C VAL A 13 1.83 -11.14 -3.40
N LEU A 14 1.61 -12.12 -4.28
CA LEU A 14 1.93 -13.53 -4.02
C LEU A 14 3.38 -13.87 -4.36
N ALA A 15 3.88 -13.42 -5.51
CA ALA A 15 5.21 -13.79 -6.03
C ALA A 15 6.07 -12.53 -6.26
N SER A 16 7.13 -12.38 -5.47
CA SER A 16 8.29 -11.48 -5.67
C SER A 16 9.10 -11.39 -4.37
N HIS A 17 10.25 -10.69 -4.39
CA HIS A 17 10.93 -10.22 -3.17
C HIS A 17 10.00 -9.38 -2.26
N CYS A 18 8.91 -8.85 -2.82
CA CYS A 18 7.85 -8.12 -2.13
C CYS A 18 6.68 -9.02 -1.70
N SER A 19 6.92 -10.33 -1.52
CA SER A 19 5.90 -11.28 -1.07
C SER A 19 5.31 -10.89 0.28
N ARG A 20 4.08 -11.35 0.55
CA ARG A 20 3.37 -11.15 1.83
C ARG A 20 2.90 -9.72 2.10
N CYS A 21 2.94 -8.88 1.08
CA CYS A 21 2.61 -7.47 1.25
C CYS A 21 1.31 -7.08 0.61
N LYS A 22 0.55 -6.30 1.38
CA LYS A 22 -0.71 -5.71 0.95
C LYS A 22 -0.41 -4.46 0.16
N ALA A 23 -1.14 -4.30 -0.93
CA ALA A 23 -0.94 -3.19 -1.83
C ALA A 23 -2.26 -2.71 -2.42
N VAL A 24 -2.28 -1.47 -2.89
CA VAL A 24 -3.44 -0.85 -3.54
C VAL A 24 -3.12 -0.59 -4.99
N ILE A 25 -4.05 -0.96 -5.88
CA ILE A 25 -3.94 -0.65 -7.31
C ILE A 25 -4.11 0.86 -7.49
N MET A 26 -3.11 1.52 -8.08
CA MET A 26 -3.20 2.94 -8.43
C MET A 26 -3.69 3.11 -9.86
N LYS A 27 -3.03 2.45 -10.81
CA LYS A 27 -3.38 2.52 -12.23
C LYS A 27 -3.24 1.15 -12.86
N ASN A 28 -4.16 0.82 -13.75
CA ASN A 28 -4.05 -0.38 -14.56
C ASN A 28 -3.33 -0.02 -15.87
N VAL A 29 -2.46 -0.91 -16.35
CA VAL A 29 -1.79 -0.80 -17.63
C VAL A 29 -2.14 -2.07 -18.41
N ASP A 30 -3.14 -1.94 -19.26
CA ASP A 30 -3.66 -3.03 -20.09
C ASP A 30 -3.08 -2.96 -21.52
N ASP A 31 -2.15 -2.04 -21.79
CA ASP A 31 -1.56 -1.88 -23.12
C ASP A 31 -0.48 -2.95 -23.34
N ASP A 32 -0.72 -3.82 -24.33
CA ASP A 32 0.21 -4.87 -24.76
C ASP A 32 1.46 -4.24 -25.40
N THR A 33 2.38 -3.79 -24.55
CA THR A 33 3.72 -3.37 -24.95
C THR A 33 4.57 -4.61 -25.16
N SER A 34 5.44 -4.63 -26.18
CA SER A 34 6.30 -5.78 -26.51
C SER A 34 7.09 -6.33 -25.32
N ASP A 35 7.45 -5.45 -24.38
CA ASP A 35 8.30 -5.78 -23.23
C ASP A 35 7.56 -6.55 -22.12
N CYS A 36 6.23 -6.45 -22.06
CA CYS A 36 5.40 -7.10 -21.06
C CYS A 36 4.04 -7.48 -21.67
N PRO A 37 3.91 -8.67 -22.29
CA PRO A 37 2.69 -9.12 -22.96
C PRO A 37 1.56 -9.54 -22.00
N TYR A 38 1.61 -9.11 -20.74
CA TYR A 38 0.64 -9.46 -19.70
C TYR A 38 0.04 -8.19 -19.09
N SER A 39 -1.24 -8.28 -18.69
CA SER A 39 -1.90 -7.20 -17.96
C SER A 39 -1.17 -6.92 -16.64
N HIS A 40 -0.73 -5.69 -16.46
CA HIS A 40 0.03 -5.28 -15.29
C HIS A 40 -0.58 -4.03 -14.68
N ALA A 41 -0.24 -3.77 -13.42
CA ALA A 41 -0.77 -2.64 -12.68
C ALA A 41 0.33 -1.92 -11.92
N LEU A 42 0.22 -0.59 -11.90
CA LEU A 42 0.97 0.24 -10.98
C LEU A 42 0.32 0.13 -9.61
N VAL A 43 1.11 -0.30 -8.65
CA VAL A 43 0.66 -0.71 -7.33
C VAL A 43 1.46 0.05 -6.26
N ALA A 44 0.76 0.60 -5.28
CA ALA A 44 1.37 1.21 -4.11
C ALA A 44 1.33 0.25 -2.92
N ARG A 45 2.51 -0.05 -2.36
CA ARG A 45 2.71 -1.03 -1.29
C ARG A 45 3.04 -0.33 0.04
N ILE A 46 2.66 -0.96 1.15
CA ILE A 46 3.24 -0.67 2.46
C ILE A 46 4.32 -1.72 2.73
N ASP A 47 5.55 -1.26 2.92
CA ASP A 47 6.68 -2.13 3.25
C ASP A 47 6.76 -2.39 4.77
N ARG A 48 6.52 -1.35 5.57
CA ARG A 48 6.46 -1.42 7.04
C ARG A 48 5.08 -1.05 7.55
N TYR A 49 4.40 -2.01 8.17
CA TYR A 49 3.10 -1.78 8.79
C TYR A 49 3.25 -0.88 10.03
N PRO A 50 2.30 0.02 10.28
CA PRO A 50 2.32 0.84 11.49
C PRO A 50 2.13 -0.02 12.74
N CYS A 51 2.97 0.19 13.76
CA CYS A 51 2.83 -0.48 15.05
C CYS A 51 1.52 -0.07 15.73
N LYS A 52 0.92 -1.00 16.47
CA LYS A 52 -0.27 -0.72 17.28
C LYS A 52 0.11 0.28 18.37
N VAL A 53 -0.55 1.43 18.37
CA VAL A 53 -0.39 2.43 19.42
C VAL A 53 -1.09 1.89 20.68
N THR A 54 -0.32 1.51 21.70
CA THR A 54 -0.88 1.19 23.02
C THR A 54 -1.05 2.48 23.83
N SER A 55 -2.05 2.53 24.71
CA SER A 55 -2.40 3.71 25.52
C SER A 55 -1.32 4.16 26.52
N CYS A 56 -0.15 3.53 26.53
CA CYS A 56 0.98 3.83 27.41
C CYS A 56 2.00 4.77 26.77
N HIS A 57 1.80 5.15 25.50
CA HIS A 57 2.64 6.13 24.83
C HIS A 57 2.21 7.52 25.30
N GLY A 58 3.12 8.25 25.94
CA GLY A 58 2.96 9.68 26.19
C GLY A 58 2.67 10.43 24.89
N LYS A 59 2.12 11.64 24.97
CA LYS A 59 1.76 12.46 23.79
C LYS A 59 2.95 12.85 22.89
N GLU A 60 4.16 12.43 23.23
CA GLU A 60 5.37 12.64 22.45
C GLU A 60 6.03 11.29 22.14
N GLY A 61 6.01 10.92 20.88
CA GLY A 61 6.52 9.64 20.41
C GLY A 61 6.39 9.49 18.91
N ASN A 62 6.97 10.46 18.18
CA ASN A 62 7.38 10.39 16.79
C ASN A 62 6.30 9.99 15.77
N HIS A 63 5.70 11.01 15.16
CA HIS A 63 5.48 10.97 13.72
C HIS A 63 6.80 10.51 13.09
N GLN A 64 6.95 9.22 12.80
CA GLN A 64 8.16 8.71 12.17
C GLN A 64 8.20 9.34 10.77
N GLU A 65 8.93 10.44 10.64
CA GLU A 65 9.31 11.02 9.36
C GLU A 65 10.14 9.97 8.63
N VAL A 66 9.49 9.24 7.73
CA VAL A 66 10.17 8.34 6.82
C VAL A 66 10.91 9.24 5.83
N LYS A 67 12.25 9.24 5.89
CA LYS A 67 13.17 9.99 5.04
C LYS A 67 12.70 9.96 3.58
N ASP A 68 12.62 11.14 2.98
CA ASP A 68 12.17 11.36 1.62
C ASP A 68 13.03 10.58 0.62
N GLN A 69 12.43 9.57 0.02
CA GLN A 69 12.94 8.99 -1.21
C GLN A 69 11.77 8.96 -2.21
N VAL A 70 11.89 9.80 -3.23
CA VAL A 70 11.13 9.80 -4.48
C VAL A 70 9.66 10.26 -4.38
N PHE A 71 9.37 11.34 -5.09
CA PHE A 71 8.11 12.08 -5.17
C PHE A 71 6.82 11.22 -5.32
N CYS A 72 6.90 10.04 -5.96
CA CYS A 72 5.77 9.09 -6.08
C CYS A 72 5.42 8.40 -4.75
N GLU A 73 6.41 8.15 -3.90
CA GLU A 73 6.19 7.54 -2.58
C GLU A 73 5.53 8.54 -1.62
N ILE A 74 5.90 9.83 -1.71
CA ILE A 74 5.34 10.89 -0.86
C ILE A 74 3.82 10.99 -1.05
N VAL A 75 3.35 11.03 -2.29
CA VAL A 75 1.91 11.10 -2.59
C VAL A 75 1.17 9.85 -2.10
N ALA A 76 1.74 8.67 -2.30
CA ALA A 76 1.14 7.43 -1.80
C ALA A 76 1.09 7.40 -0.27
N LYS A 77 2.14 7.88 0.39
CA LYS A 77 2.31 7.91 1.85
C LYS A 77 1.31 8.84 2.53
N VAL A 78 1.09 10.04 2.00
CA VAL A 78 0.06 10.97 2.52
C VAL A 78 -1.33 10.34 2.40
N ASN A 79 -1.64 9.76 1.23
CA ASN A 79 -2.92 9.06 1.01
C ASN A 79 -3.11 7.86 1.96
N PHE A 80 -2.07 7.08 2.25
CA PHE A 80 -2.14 5.99 3.21
C PHE A 80 -2.31 6.48 4.64
N GLN A 81 -1.67 7.59 5.01
CA GLN A 81 -1.80 8.20 6.33
C GLN A 81 -3.23 8.72 6.57
N GLU A 82 -3.85 9.37 5.58
CA GLU A 82 -5.24 9.80 5.65
C GLU A 82 -6.20 8.61 5.81
N ARG A 83 -5.99 7.54 5.05
CA ARG A 83 -6.79 6.31 5.16
C ARG A 83 -6.64 5.63 6.52
N TYR A 84 -5.43 5.61 7.07
CA TYR A 84 -5.15 5.08 8.42
C TYR A 84 -5.86 5.90 9.50
N ARG A 85 -5.75 7.24 9.45
CA ARG A 85 -6.45 8.16 10.37
C ARG A 85 -7.96 8.01 10.30
N THR A 86 -8.51 7.82 9.10
CA THR A 86 -9.95 7.61 8.89
C THR A 86 -10.42 6.22 9.35
N GLY A 87 -9.50 5.29 9.63
CA GLY A 87 -9.83 3.92 10.04
C GLY A 87 -10.49 3.07 8.95
N LYS A 88 -10.41 3.52 7.68
CA LYS A 88 -10.91 2.76 6.52
C LYS A 88 -9.95 1.60 6.24
N ASN A 89 -10.50 0.44 5.93
CA ASN A 89 -9.75 -0.78 5.60
C ASN A 89 -8.78 -1.22 6.71
N LYS A 90 -9.25 -1.38 7.96
CA LYS A 90 -8.43 -1.82 9.11
C LYS A 90 -7.58 -3.07 8.82
N TRP A 91 -8.14 -4.02 8.07
CA TRP A 91 -7.42 -5.22 7.64
C TRP A 91 -6.16 -4.89 6.82
N PHE A 92 -6.17 -3.83 6.02
CA PHE A 92 -5.03 -3.43 5.19
C PHE A 92 -3.78 -3.06 5.99
N PHE A 93 -3.97 -2.44 7.16
CA PHE A 93 -2.87 -1.98 8.02
C PHE A 93 -2.45 -2.99 9.09
N GLN A 94 -3.12 -4.13 9.17
CA GLN A 94 -2.70 -5.22 10.04
C GLN A 94 -1.62 -6.06 9.38
N GLU A 95 -0.61 -6.44 10.15
CA GLU A 95 0.42 -7.35 9.70
C GLU A 95 -0.18 -8.71 9.34
N LEU A 96 0.27 -9.29 8.24
CA LEU A 96 -0.22 -10.56 7.73
C LEU A 96 0.73 -11.66 8.21
N ARG A 97 0.21 -12.57 9.04
CA ARG A 97 0.95 -13.74 9.56
C ARG A 97 0.68 -14.91 8.63
N PHE A 98 1.67 -15.32 7.84
CA PHE A 98 1.66 -16.55 7.05
C PHE A 98 2.46 -17.62 7.76
#